data_AF-A0A533ZWN4-F1
#
_entry.id   AF-A0A533ZWN4-F1
#
_cell.length_a   1.000
_cell.length_b   1.000
_cell.length_c   1.000
_cell.angle_alpha   90.00
_cell.angle_beta   90.00
_cell.angle_gamma   90.00
#
_symmetry.space_group_name_H-M   'P 1'
#
loop_
_entity.id
_entity.type
_entity.pdbx_description
1 polymer ?
#
loop_
_entity_poly.entity_id
_entity_poly.type
_entity_poly.pdbx_seq_one_letter_code
_entity_poly.pdbx_strand_id
1 'polypeptide(L)'
;MLDKTQRKQKYSLLHYIVDAGIPVWIDMKPAIAHNKVMIIDDKEVITGSFNFTDAAQKRNAENVVFISDTKLAKEYAQNWAKREQQSIPYAK
;
A
#
# COMPACT_ATOMS: atom_id res chain seq x y z
N MET A 1 -3.97 -2.31 0.89
CA MET A 1 -3.67 -2.64 2.30
C MET A 1 -3.02 -1.42 2.96
N LEU A 2 -3.39 -1.09 4.20
CA LEU A 2 -2.90 0.09 4.93
C LEU A 2 -2.47 -0.27 6.35
N ASP A 3 -1.63 0.57 6.95
CA ASP A 3 -1.30 0.53 8.38
C ASP A 3 -2.51 0.87 9.26
N LYS A 4 -2.59 0.25 10.45
CA LYS A 4 -3.66 0.47 11.43
C LYS A 4 -3.88 1.93 11.84
N THR A 5 -2.84 2.75 11.80
CA THR A 5 -2.94 4.19 12.12
C THR A 5 -3.72 4.99 11.06
N GLN A 6 -3.80 4.49 9.81
CA GLN A 6 -4.50 5.17 8.72
C GLN A 6 -6.01 5.28 8.94
N ARG A 7 -6.58 4.43 9.82
CA ARG A 7 -8.00 4.48 10.20
C ARG A 7 -8.40 5.81 10.86
N LYS A 8 -7.45 6.51 11.49
CA LYS A 8 -7.70 7.75 12.25
C LYS A 8 -6.94 8.96 11.69
N GLN A 9 -6.13 8.76 10.65
CA GLN A 9 -5.33 9.83 10.06
C GLN A 9 -6.23 10.85 9.35
N LYS A 10 -6.10 12.12 9.73
CA LYS A 10 -6.94 13.23 9.23
C LYS A 10 -6.93 13.34 7.70
N TYR A 11 -5.80 13.06 7.08
CA TYR A 11 -5.61 13.18 5.63
C TYR A 11 -5.62 11.83 4.91
N SER A 12 -6.12 10.77 5.56
CA SER A 12 -6.22 9.46 4.92
C SER A 12 -7.30 9.47 3.85
N LEU A 13 -6.97 8.98 2.66
CA LEU A 13 -7.92 8.76 1.56
C LEU A 13 -8.75 7.48 1.74
N LEU A 14 -8.65 6.81 2.89
CA LEU A 14 -9.33 5.55 3.18
C LEU A 14 -10.83 5.58 2.83
N HIS A 15 -11.55 6.61 3.30
CA HIS A 15 -12.98 6.71 3.06
C HIS A 15 -13.32 6.86 1.57
N TYR A 16 -12.52 7.65 0.83
CA TYR A 16 -12.72 7.83 -0.61
C TYR A 16 -12.54 6.51 -1.38
N ILE A 17 -11.53 5.72 -1.04
CA ILE A 17 -11.25 4.43 -1.67
C ILE A 17 -12.38 3.42 -1.39
N VAL A 18 -12.84 3.37 -0.14
CA VAL A 18 -13.91 2.46 0.29
C VAL A 18 -15.25 2.85 -0.33
N ASP A 19 -15.56 4.15 -0.37
CA ASP A 19 -16.79 4.67 -1.00
C ASP A 19 -16.81 4.44 -2.52
N ALA A 20 -15.64 4.32 -3.15
CA ALA A 20 -15.50 3.91 -4.56
C ALA A 20 -15.66 2.39 -4.78
N GLY A 21 -15.96 1.61 -3.73
CA GLY A 21 -16.13 0.16 -3.82
C GLY A 21 -14.84 -0.64 -3.93
N ILE A 22 -13.68 0.00 -3.71
CA ILE A 22 -12.39 -0.70 -3.74
C ILE A 22 -12.17 -1.37 -2.38
N PRO A 23 -11.97 -2.70 -2.34
CA PRO A 23 -11.70 -3.40 -1.11
C PRO A 23 -10.43 -2.89 -0.42
N VAL A 24 -10.51 -2.64 0.89
CA VAL A 24 -9.37 -2.20 1.69
C VAL A 24 -9.14 -3.15 2.86
N TRP A 25 -7.88 -3.49 3.09
CA TRP A 25 -7.45 -4.27 4.25
C TRP A 25 -6.57 -3.40 5.16
N ILE A 26 -6.78 -3.53 6.46
CA ILE A 26 -5.95 -2.90 7.50
C ILE A 26 -5.07 -3.96 8.15
N ASP A 27 -3.77 -3.76 8.05
CA ASP A 27 -2.78 -4.65 8.62
C ASP A 27 -2.57 -4.33 10.10
N MET A 28 -3.10 -5.20 10.96
CA MET A 28 -3.14 -5.00 12.41
C MET A 28 -1.92 -5.57 13.13
N LYS A 29 -1.22 -6.52 12.50
CA LYS A 29 -0.18 -7.33 13.14
C LYS A 29 1.16 -6.62 13.38
N PRO A 30 1.75 -5.88 12.43
CA PRO A 30 3.06 -5.28 12.63
C PRO A 30 2.94 -4.10 13.59
N ALA A 31 4.07 -3.66 14.15
CA ALA A 31 4.13 -2.38 14.83
C ALA A 31 3.74 -1.25 13.86
N ILE A 32 4.34 -1.24 12.66
CA ILE A 32 4.09 -0.31 11.56
C ILE A 32 4.13 -1.07 10.23
N ALA A 33 3.08 -0.97 9.42
CA ALA A 33 3.11 -1.43 8.03
C ALA A 33 3.71 -0.34 7.13
N HIS A 34 5.03 -0.38 6.91
CA HIS A 34 5.79 0.72 6.30
C HIS A 34 6.09 0.55 4.79
N ASN A 35 5.54 -0.47 4.14
CA ASN A 35 5.76 -0.73 2.72
C ASN A 35 4.97 0.28 1.87
N LYS A 36 5.64 0.90 0.89
CA LYS A 36 5.00 1.73 -0.14
C LYS A 36 5.20 1.01 -1.47
N VAL A 37 4.23 0.16 -1.82
CA VAL A 37 4.34 -0.77 -2.94
C VAL A 37 3.05 -0.73 -3.75
N MET A 38 3.20 -0.73 -5.07
CA MET A 38 2.12 -1.02 -6.01
C MET A 38 2.58 -2.15 -6.94
N ILE A 39 1.68 -3.10 -7.19
CA ILE A 39 1.93 -4.24 -8.09
C ILE A 39 0.88 -4.15 -9.18
N ILE A 40 1.29 -4.14 -10.44
CA ILE A 40 0.40 -3.96 -11.60
C ILE A 40 0.51 -5.20 -12.48
N ASP A 41 -0.65 -5.80 -12.78
CA ASP A 41 -0.84 -6.92 -13.70
C ASP A 41 0.10 -8.12 -13.51
N ASP A 42 0.58 -8.35 -12.28
CA ASP A 42 1.60 -9.34 -11.93
C ASP A 42 2.91 -9.22 -12.75
N LYS A 43 3.20 -8.01 -13.25
CA LYS A 43 4.33 -7.74 -14.15
C LYS A 43 5.23 -6.60 -13.69
N GLU A 44 4.65 -5.60 -13.02
CA GLU A 44 5.40 -4.41 -12.61
C GLU A 44 5.27 -4.17 -11.12
N VAL A 45 6.37 -3.72 -10.52
CA VAL A 45 6.44 -3.28 -9.13
C VAL A 45 6.90 -1.82 -9.10
N ILE A 46 6.09 -0.98 -8.46
CA ILE A 46 6.47 0.39 -8.10
C ILE A 46 6.74 0.40 -6.61
N THR A 47 7.94 0.84 -6.22
CA THR A 47 8.35 0.88 -4.82
C THR A 47 9.43 1.94 -4.58
N GLY A 48 9.77 2.20 -3.31
CA GLY A 48 10.80 3.15 -2.91
C GLY A 48 10.53 3.74 -1.53
N SER A 49 11.13 4.89 -1.24
CA SER A 49 10.85 5.66 -0.03
C SER A 49 9.54 6.45 -0.12
N PHE A 50 9.07 6.69 -1.35
CA PHE A 50 7.92 7.54 -1.67
C PHE A 50 6.60 7.08 -1.01
N ASN A 51 6.10 7.88 -0.06
CA ASN A 51 4.74 7.73 0.46
C ASN A 51 3.71 8.32 -0.51
N PHE A 52 2.56 7.67 -0.71
CA PHE A 52 1.48 8.19 -1.57
C PHE A 52 0.76 9.41 -0.94
N THR A 53 1.46 10.53 -0.85
CA THR A 53 1.04 11.76 -0.19
C THR A 53 1.52 12.99 -0.95
N ASP A 54 0.82 14.11 -0.79
CA ASP A 54 1.21 15.39 -1.41
C ASP A 54 2.60 15.87 -0.95
N ALA A 55 2.97 15.59 0.31
CA ALA A 55 4.26 15.94 0.87
C ALA A 55 5.42 15.24 0.15
N ALA A 56 5.29 13.93 -0.09
CA ALA A 56 6.28 13.15 -0.82
C ALA A 56 6.44 13.63 -2.27
N GLN A 57 5.35 14.05 -2.91
CA GLN A 57 5.37 14.56 -4.27
C GLN A 57 6.03 15.94 -4.41
N LYS A 58 5.78 16.85 -3.46
CA LYS A 58 6.09 18.29 -3.65
C LYS A 58 7.21 18.82 -2.77
N ARG A 59 7.54 18.15 -1.67
CA ARG A 59 8.41 18.73 -0.62
C ARG A 59 9.57 17.81 -0.24
N ASN A 60 9.33 16.52 -0.11
CA ASN A 60 10.36 15.60 0.35
C ASN A 60 11.26 15.15 -0.81
N ALA A 61 12.54 14.93 -0.52
CA ALA A 61 13.41 14.18 -1.40
C ALA A 61 13.15 12.69 -1.18
N GLU A 62 12.45 12.06 -2.12
CA GLU A 62 12.07 10.65 -2.08
C GLU A 62 12.51 9.97 -3.38
N ASN A 63 12.74 8.66 -3.33
CA ASN A 63 12.96 7.87 -4.53
C ASN A 63 11.75 6.99 -4.83
N VAL A 64 11.49 6.81 -6.12
CA VAL A 64 10.54 5.83 -6.66
C VAL A 64 11.23 5.09 -7.80
N VAL A 65 11.06 3.77 -7.85
CA VAL A 65 11.56 2.92 -8.93
C VAL A 65 10.41 2.15 -9.54
N PHE A 66 10.49 1.97 -10.86
CA PHE A 66 9.57 1.18 -11.66
C PHE A 66 10.35 -0.03 -12.14
N ILE A 67 9.89 -1.23 -11.78
CA ILE A 67 10.59 -2.47 -12.08
C ILE A 67 9.63 -3.38 -12.85
N SER A 68 9.91 -3.59 -14.14
CA SER A 68 9.16 -4.51 -14.99
C SER A 68 9.85 -5.88 -15.00
N ASP A 69 9.50 -6.72 -14.03
CA ASP A 69 10.02 -8.08 -13.84
C ASP A 69 8.90 -8.95 -13.26
N THR A 70 8.45 -9.94 -14.03
CA THR A 70 7.32 -10.81 -13.67
C THR A 70 7.62 -11.74 -12.50
N LYS A 71 8.88 -12.17 -12.35
CA LYS A 71 9.30 -13.00 -11.22
C LYS A 71 9.26 -12.17 -9.94
N LEU A 72 9.82 -10.96 -9.97
CA LEU A 72 9.80 -10.05 -8.84
C LEU A 72 8.36 -9.65 -8.46
N ALA A 73 7.54 -9.30 -9.46
CA ALA A 73 6.15 -8.94 -9.24
C ALA A 73 5.38 -10.06 -8.53
N LYS A 74 5.61 -11.32 -8.93
CA LYS A 74 5.02 -12.48 -8.27
C LYS A 74 5.47 -12.65 -6.82
N GLU A 75 6.76 -12.42 -6.52
CA GLU A 75 7.27 -12.47 -5.14
C GLU A 75 6.61 -11.39 -4.25
N TYR A 76 6.46 -10.16 -4.78
CA TYR A 76 5.75 -9.09 -4.10
C TYR A 76 4.26 -9.40 -3.90
N ALA A 77 3.59 -9.99 -4.91
CA ALA A 77 2.18 -10.37 -4.83
C ALA A 77 1.96 -11.47 -3.78
N GLN A 78 2.86 -12.46 -3.71
CA GLN A 78 2.84 -13.48 -2.67
C GLN A 78 3.04 -12.89 -1.27
N ASN A 79 3.97 -11.95 -1.11
CA ASN A 79 4.13 -11.23 0.14
C ASN A 79 2.85 -10.46 0.51
N TRP A 80 2.25 -9.74 -0.44
CA TRP A 80 1.00 -9.01 -0.24
C TRP A 80 -0.11 -9.95 0.26
N ALA A 81 -0.31 -11.10 -0.40
CA ALA A 81 -1.32 -12.08 -0.01
C ALA A 81 -1.08 -12.65 1.41
N LYS A 82 0.18 -12.90 1.79
CA LYS A 82 0.53 -13.32 3.16
C LYS A 82 0.18 -12.26 4.19
N ARG A 83 0.34 -10.98 3.87
CA ARG A 83 -0.03 -9.84 4.75
C ARG A 83 -1.54 -9.66 4.83
N GLU A 84 -2.24 -9.82 3.72
CA GLU A 84 -3.70 -9.76 3.65
C GLU A 84 -4.35 -10.79 4.58
N GLN A 85 -3.86 -12.04 4.59
CA GLN A 85 -4.33 -13.09 5.51
C GLN A 85 -4.18 -12.74 7.01
N GLN A 86 -3.33 -11.76 7.33
CA GLN A 86 -3.06 -11.28 8.69
C GLN A 86 -3.71 -9.92 8.95
N SER A 87 -4.44 -9.41 7.97
CA SER A 87 -5.13 -8.13 7.98
C SER A 87 -6.63 -8.33 8.17
N ILE A 88 -7.33 -7.27 8.53
CA ILE A 88 -8.79 -7.26 8.61
C ILE A 88 -9.37 -6.46 7.44
N PRO A 89 -10.44 -6.90 6.79
CA PRO A 89 -11.16 -6.08 5.83
C PRO A 89 -11.69 -4.83 6.56
N TYR A 90 -11.57 -3.67 5.90
CA TYR A 90 -12.19 -2.45 6.36
C TYR A 90 -13.55 -2.31 5.69
N ALA A 91 -14.60 -2.49 6.48
CA ALA A 91 -15.96 -2.09 6.13
C ALA A 91 -16.30 -0.80 6.89
N LYS A 92 -17.02 0.09 6.22
CA LYS A 92 -17.51 1.35 6.78
C LYS A 92 -18.52 1.09 7.91
#